data_AF-A0A954H6M7-F1
#
_entry.id   AF-A0A954H6M7-F1
#
_cell.length_a   1.000
_cell.length_b   1.000
_cell.length_c   1.000
_cell.angle_alpha   90.00
_cell.angle_beta   90.00
_cell.angle_gamma   90.00
#
_symmetry.space_group_name_H-M   'P 1'
#
loop_
_entity.id
_entity.type
_entity.pdbx_description
1 polymer ?
#
loop_
_entity_poly.entity_id
_entity_poly.type
_entity_poly.pdbx_seq_one_letter_code
_entity_poly.pdbx_strand_id
1 'polypeptide(L)'
;MFSCNDDPLTLQKSLESFIDEWFQHEKPWSGVDEEKLNEVELPQPLKWLYGFAGEWHGKPFYWSTLFAHQDSLRGMEYLRKSEDGKLIFLDENQGMWQVATEPTGENPPVWYRYEDNGEWWLVDESLSRFLVTFILFDSVCGCRFHAHGENLIEKFKEAGMHVAPLWLNGPYTSADEDGTGHWTFSFYLADGKYLIMKDDFCGTNIDEPWKQLPDIFQKERVPSTLPSPDTFPLPKDYGIPPMVQKSILERKIREHEEQAKYHSERGERYRKVIQKLNQLEADQ
;
A
#
# COMPACT_ATOMS: atom_id res chain seq x y z
N MET A 1 -12.30 -8.86 -3.97
CA MET A 1 -11.65 -9.53 -2.81
C MET A 1 -10.90 -10.73 -3.37
N PHE A 2 -9.59 -10.86 -3.11
CA PHE A 2 -8.67 -11.70 -3.87
C PHE A 2 -9.19 -13.14 -4.01
N SER A 3 -9.57 -13.53 -5.23
CA SER A 3 -9.91 -14.93 -5.50
C SER A 3 -8.66 -15.79 -5.32
N CYS A 4 -8.81 -17.07 -4.96
CA CYS A 4 -7.71 -18.05 -4.90
C CYS A 4 -7.01 -18.32 -6.26
N ASN A 5 -7.22 -17.45 -7.25
CA ASN A 5 -6.60 -17.51 -8.55
C ASN A 5 -5.29 -16.73 -8.48
N ASP A 6 -4.18 -17.45 -8.63
CA ASP A 6 -2.83 -16.90 -8.68
C ASP A 6 -2.51 -16.22 -10.03
N ASP A 7 -3.52 -16.04 -10.89
CA ASP A 7 -3.41 -15.26 -12.12
C ASP A 7 -2.97 -13.81 -11.83
N PRO A 8 -1.82 -13.38 -12.36
CA PRO A 8 -1.25 -12.05 -12.07
C PRO A 8 -2.21 -10.89 -12.35
N LEU A 9 -2.96 -10.95 -13.45
CA LEU A 9 -3.87 -9.89 -13.85
C LEU A 9 -5.09 -9.80 -12.91
N THR A 10 -5.59 -10.94 -12.45
CA THR A 10 -6.68 -11.01 -11.48
C THR A 10 -6.24 -10.47 -10.12
N LEU A 11 -5.03 -10.81 -9.67
CA LEU A 11 -4.44 -10.29 -8.43
C LEU A 11 -4.24 -8.77 -8.52
N GLN A 12 -3.69 -8.29 -9.63
CA GLN A 12 -3.49 -6.87 -9.91
C GLN A 12 -4.79 -6.06 -9.80
N LYS A 13 -5.86 -6.50 -10.48
CA LYS A 13 -7.17 -5.82 -10.43
C LYS A 13 -7.79 -5.85 -9.03
N SER A 14 -7.59 -6.96 -8.31
CA SER A 14 -8.07 -7.09 -6.93
C SER A 14 -7.33 -6.13 -6.00
N LEU A 15 -6.02 -5.97 -6.22
CA LEU A 15 -5.17 -5.07 -5.47
C LEU A 15 -5.49 -3.59 -5.77
N GLU A 16 -5.70 -3.25 -7.04
CA GLU A 16 -6.21 -1.95 -7.49
C GLU A 16 -7.49 -1.59 -6.74
N SER A 17 -8.49 -2.48 -6.76
CA SER A 17 -9.77 -2.27 -6.09
C SER A 17 -9.58 -2.11 -4.57
N PHE A 18 -8.72 -2.91 -3.96
CA PHE A 18 -8.41 -2.79 -2.53
C PHE A 18 -7.77 -1.43 -2.21
N ILE A 19 -6.76 -1.00 -2.97
CA ILE A 19 -6.08 0.28 -2.75
C ILE A 19 -7.08 1.44 -2.92
N ASP A 20 -7.91 1.39 -3.95
CA ASP A 20 -8.97 2.38 -4.22
C ASP A 20 -9.94 2.52 -3.04
N GLU A 21 -10.46 1.40 -2.55
CA GLU A 21 -11.45 1.37 -1.48
C GLU A 21 -10.83 1.69 -0.11
N TRP A 22 -9.71 1.07 0.23
CA TRP A 22 -9.10 1.13 1.55
C TRP A 22 -8.50 2.50 1.85
N PHE A 23 -7.80 3.09 0.88
CA PHE A 23 -7.20 4.41 1.01
C PHE A 23 -8.14 5.54 0.55
N GLN A 24 -9.39 5.22 0.20
CA GLN A 24 -10.44 6.16 -0.19
C GLN A 24 -9.96 7.18 -1.23
N HIS A 25 -9.40 6.65 -2.31
CA HIS A 25 -8.67 7.35 -3.37
C HIS A 25 -9.14 8.79 -3.67
N GLU A 26 -8.33 9.78 -3.26
CA GLU A 26 -8.46 11.17 -3.72
C GLU A 26 -7.69 11.43 -5.04
N LYS A 27 -6.74 10.58 -5.47
CA LYS A 27 -5.77 10.98 -6.52
C LYS A 27 -5.34 9.85 -7.49
N PRO A 28 -5.96 9.68 -8.67
CA PRO A 28 -5.50 8.73 -9.70
C PRO A 28 -4.25 9.17 -10.51
N TRP A 29 -3.57 10.24 -10.12
CA TRP A 29 -2.31 10.69 -10.75
C TRP A 29 -1.08 10.44 -9.86
N SER A 30 -1.20 9.59 -8.84
CA SER A 30 -0.09 9.18 -7.96
C SER A 30 0.83 8.12 -8.56
N GLY A 31 0.68 7.83 -9.85
CA GLY A 31 1.50 6.87 -10.58
C GLY A 31 2.64 7.55 -11.33
N VAL A 32 3.70 6.79 -11.58
CA VAL A 32 4.78 7.21 -12.49
C VAL A 32 4.27 7.19 -13.93
N ASP A 33 4.65 8.20 -14.72
CA ASP A 33 4.24 8.30 -16.12
C ASP A 33 4.82 7.15 -16.98
N GLU A 34 4.14 6.84 -18.08
CA GLU A 34 4.51 5.73 -18.97
C GLU A 34 5.87 5.93 -19.66
N GLU A 35 6.25 7.15 -20.01
CA GLU A 35 7.56 7.46 -20.62
C GLU A 35 8.68 7.11 -19.64
N LYS A 36 8.59 7.59 -18.39
CA LYS A 36 9.55 7.27 -17.33
C LYS A 36 9.55 5.78 -16.95
N LEU A 37 8.39 5.11 -16.96
CA LEU A 37 8.30 3.66 -16.77
C LEU A 37 9.01 2.87 -17.88
N ASN A 38 9.08 3.41 -19.10
CA ASN A 38 9.76 2.77 -20.23
C ASN A 38 11.28 3.01 -20.24
N GLU A 39 11.80 3.95 -19.44
CA GLU A 39 13.23 4.20 -19.30
C GLU A 39 13.95 3.18 -18.40
N VAL A 40 13.20 2.44 -17.58
CA VAL A 40 13.74 1.48 -16.61
C VAL A 40 13.25 0.07 -16.95
N GLU A 41 14.15 -0.90 -16.92
CA GLU A 41 13.76 -2.31 -17.00
C GLU A 41 13.01 -2.71 -15.72
N LEU A 42 11.71 -2.95 -15.89
CA LEU A 42 10.80 -3.38 -14.83
C LEU A 42 10.00 -4.61 -15.28
N PRO A 43 9.79 -5.61 -14.41
CA PRO A 43 8.81 -6.65 -14.67
C PRO A 43 7.39 -6.07 -14.59
N GLN A 44 6.44 -6.70 -15.29
CA GLN A 44 5.08 -6.18 -15.43
C GLN A 44 4.38 -5.81 -14.11
N PRO A 45 4.47 -6.62 -13.04
CA PRO A 45 3.77 -6.30 -11.79
C PRO A 45 4.33 -5.05 -11.10
N LEU A 46 5.66 -4.82 -11.15
CA LEU A 46 6.25 -3.58 -10.65
C LEU A 46 5.93 -2.41 -11.56
N LYS A 47 5.99 -2.59 -12.88
CA LYS A 47 5.64 -1.53 -13.84
C LYS A 47 4.21 -1.03 -13.60
N TRP A 48 3.28 -1.95 -13.39
CA TRP A 48 1.92 -1.59 -12.98
C TRP A 48 1.90 -0.87 -11.62
N LEU A 49 2.53 -1.43 -10.58
CA LEU A 49 2.46 -0.85 -9.24
C LEU A 49 3.03 0.57 -9.22
N TYR A 50 4.16 0.82 -9.88
CA TYR A 50 4.72 2.15 -10.02
C TYR A 50 3.81 3.07 -10.85
N GLY A 51 3.26 2.59 -11.96
CA GLY A 51 2.33 3.35 -12.78
C GLY A 51 0.98 3.63 -12.11
N PHE A 52 0.62 2.86 -11.09
CA PHE A 52 -0.62 3.03 -10.35
C PHE A 52 -0.43 3.90 -9.09
N ALA A 53 0.62 3.66 -8.31
CA ALA A 53 0.80 4.25 -6.98
C ALA A 53 2.26 4.63 -6.63
N GLY A 54 3.19 4.60 -7.60
CA GLY A 54 4.62 4.79 -7.37
C GLY A 54 5.05 6.19 -6.91
N GLU A 55 4.29 7.23 -7.21
CA GLU A 55 4.51 8.62 -6.78
C GLU A 55 3.49 9.07 -5.73
N TRP A 56 2.87 8.14 -5.01
CA TRP A 56 1.90 8.49 -3.98
C TRP A 56 2.58 9.16 -2.79
N HIS A 57 2.54 10.49 -2.78
CA HIS A 57 3.10 11.30 -1.70
C HIS A 57 2.13 11.37 -0.51
N GLY A 58 2.34 10.52 0.48
CA GLY A 58 1.60 10.56 1.74
C GLY A 58 2.19 11.52 2.78
N LYS A 59 3.50 11.81 2.73
CA LYS A 59 4.21 12.66 3.70
C LYS A 59 5.27 13.55 3.02
N PRO A 60 5.87 14.53 3.71
CA PRO A 60 6.97 15.35 3.14
C PRO A 60 8.37 14.74 3.33
N PHE A 61 8.49 13.52 3.87
CA PHE A 61 9.79 12.87 4.07
C PHE A 61 10.22 12.08 2.83
N TYR A 62 11.53 12.05 2.58
CA TYR A 62 12.22 11.51 1.40
C TYR A 62 11.94 10.04 1.03
N TRP A 63 11.07 9.35 1.77
CA TRP A 63 10.71 7.93 1.62
C TRP A 63 9.20 7.68 1.61
N SER A 64 8.39 8.72 1.44
CA SER A 64 6.95 8.63 1.71
C SER A 64 6.12 8.27 0.48
N THR A 65 6.33 7.06 -0.01
CA THR A 65 5.32 6.40 -0.85
C THR A 65 4.16 5.94 0.03
N LEU A 66 3.05 5.51 -0.57
CA LEU A 66 1.93 4.88 0.15
C LEU A 66 2.37 3.61 0.90
N PHE A 67 3.44 2.97 0.42
CA PHE A 67 3.92 1.67 0.89
C PHE A 67 5.31 1.80 1.53
N ALA A 68 5.35 2.50 2.65
CA ALA A 68 6.56 2.84 3.39
C ALA A 68 6.31 2.98 4.91
N HIS A 69 5.34 2.25 5.46
CA HIS A 69 5.02 2.32 6.89
C HIS A 69 5.91 1.41 7.72
N GLN A 70 6.10 0.17 7.28
CA GLN A 70 6.98 -0.80 7.90
C GLN A 70 8.11 -1.24 6.97
N ASP A 71 7.80 -1.54 5.71
CA ASP A 71 8.78 -1.80 4.67
C ASP A 71 8.56 -0.81 3.54
N SER A 72 9.62 -0.45 2.83
CA SER A 72 9.61 0.65 1.85
C SER A 72 9.77 0.13 0.43
N LEU A 73 8.73 0.35 -0.37
CA LEU A 73 8.86 0.32 -1.83
C LEU A 73 9.78 1.47 -2.25
N ARG A 74 10.88 1.14 -2.92
CA ARG A 74 11.85 2.13 -3.38
C ARG A 74 11.21 3.07 -4.39
N GLY A 75 11.62 4.34 -4.38
CA GLY A 75 11.35 5.21 -5.53
C GLY A 75 12.05 4.66 -6.79
N MET A 76 11.47 4.89 -7.97
CA MET A 76 12.05 4.41 -9.24
C MET A 76 13.50 4.87 -9.44
N GLU A 77 13.83 6.09 -8.99
CA GLU A 77 15.17 6.68 -9.04
C GLU A 77 16.19 6.00 -8.12
N TYR A 78 15.72 5.16 -7.18
CA TYR A 78 16.55 4.42 -6.21
C TYR A 78 16.59 2.92 -6.50
N LEU A 79 15.93 2.47 -7.57
CA LEU A 79 16.05 1.12 -8.06
C LEU A 79 17.50 0.85 -8.49
N ARG A 80 18.02 -0.31 -8.11
CA ARG A 80 19.36 -0.74 -8.48
C ARG A 80 19.40 -2.24 -8.68
N LYS A 81 20.34 -2.68 -9.50
CA LYS A 81 20.64 -4.10 -9.64
C LYS A 81 21.68 -4.51 -8.60
N SER A 82 21.52 -5.68 -8.01
CA SER A 82 22.57 -6.36 -7.26
C SER A 82 23.70 -6.81 -8.19
N GLU A 83 24.80 -7.30 -7.62
CA GLU A 83 25.95 -7.82 -8.39
C GLU A 83 25.57 -9.01 -9.29
N ASP A 84 24.60 -9.82 -8.87
CA ASP A 84 24.05 -10.94 -9.64
C ASP A 84 22.89 -10.54 -10.57
N GLY A 85 22.64 -9.24 -10.74
CA GLY A 85 21.73 -8.69 -11.74
C GLY A 85 20.25 -8.59 -11.33
N LYS A 86 19.89 -8.99 -10.11
CA LYS A 86 18.51 -8.89 -9.60
C LYS A 86 18.15 -7.44 -9.28
N LEU A 87 16.94 -7.04 -9.62
CA LEU A 87 16.41 -5.71 -9.36
C LEU A 87 15.94 -5.60 -7.90
N ILE A 88 16.63 -4.81 -7.08
CA ILE A 88 16.24 -4.52 -5.70
C ILE A 88 15.16 -3.43 -5.71
N PHE A 89 13.98 -3.76 -5.16
CA PHE A 89 12.81 -2.88 -5.21
C PHE A 89 12.17 -2.60 -3.85
N LEU A 90 12.50 -3.38 -2.82
CA LEU A 90 11.98 -3.20 -1.46
C LEU A 90 13.13 -3.20 -0.45
N ASP A 91 13.03 -2.34 0.54
CA ASP A 91 13.89 -2.33 1.73
C ASP A 91 13.04 -2.48 3.00
N GLU A 92 13.56 -3.18 3.99
CA GLU A 92 13.01 -3.08 5.35
C GLU A 92 13.36 -1.74 6.00
N ASN A 93 12.51 -1.24 6.92
CA ASN A 93 12.69 0.10 7.49
C ASN A 93 13.96 0.32 8.32
N GLN A 94 14.59 -0.73 8.87
CA GLN A 94 15.88 -0.67 9.57
C GLN A 94 17.07 -0.99 8.65
N GLY A 95 16.81 -1.32 7.38
CA GLY A 95 17.83 -1.68 6.41
C GLY A 95 18.46 -3.05 6.65
N MET A 96 17.80 -3.94 7.40
CA MET A 96 18.36 -5.25 7.76
C MET A 96 18.26 -6.27 6.62
N TRP A 97 17.23 -6.16 5.79
CA TRP A 97 17.02 -7.01 4.63
C TRP A 97 16.45 -6.24 3.45
N GLN A 98 16.59 -6.84 2.26
CA GLN A 98 16.15 -6.29 0.99
C GLN A 98 15.43 -7.36 0.18
N VAL A 99 14.56 -6.92 -0.73
CA VAL A 99 13.85 -7.80 -1.67
C VAL A 99 14.21 -7.42 -3.08
N ALA A 100 14.45 -8.45 -3.88
CA ALA A 100 14.73 -8.32 -5.28
C ALA A 100 13.92 -9.29 -6.13
N THR A 101 13.90 -9.02 -7.43
CA THR A 101 13.24 -9.81 -8.45
C THR A 101 14.04 -9.74 -9.75
N GLU A 102 13.64 -10.47 -10.79
CA GLU A 102 14.25 -10.30 -12.10
C GLU A 102 13.87 -8.92 -12.69
N PRO A 103 14.79 -8.24 -13.40
CA PRO A 103 14.53 -6.90 -13.92
C PRO A 103 13.48 -6.86 -15.04
N THR A 104 13.12 -8.02 -15.60
CA THR A 104 12.11 -8.15 -16.65
C THR A 104 11.29 -9.42 -16.44
N GLY A 105 10.14 -9.50 -17.10
CA GLY A 105 9.27 -10.69 -17.06
C GLY A 105 7.82 -10.35 -16.71
N GLU A 106 6.92 -11.27 -17.02
CA GLU A 106 5.48 -11.11 -16.80
C GLU A 106 5.09 -11.27 -15.33
N ASN A 107 5.73 -12.20 -14.62
CA ASN A 107 5.54 -12.41 -13.19
C ASN A 107 6.74 -13.17 -12.60
N PRO A 108 7.92 -12.54 -12.52
CA PRO A 108 9.14 -13.21 -12.09
C PRO A 108 9.14 -13.65 -10.62
N PRO A 109 10.04 -14.55 -10.24
CA PRO A 109 10.30 -14.91 -8.83
C PRO A 109 10.78 -13.73 -7.99
N VAL A 110 10.64 -13.89 -6.67
CA VAL A 110 11.03 -12.92 -5.65
C VAL A 110 12.01 -13.56 -4.68
N TRP A 111 13.08 -12.83 -4.39
CA TRP A 111 14.08 -13.22 -3.41
C TRP A 111 14.25 -12.17 -2.34
N TYR A 112 14.71 -12.60 -1.18
CA TYR A 112 15.16 -11.70 -0.12
C TYR A 112 16.57 -12.07 0.34
N ARG A 113 17.25 -11.14 0.98
CA ARG A 113 18.55 -11.38 1.63
C ARG A 113 18.70 -10.54 2.88
N TYR A 114 19.46 -11.06 3.83
CA TYR A 114 19.99 -10.31 4.95
C TYR A 114 21.29 -9.61 4.53
N GLU A 115 21.40 -8.32 4.83
CA GLU A 115 22.57 -7.50 4.50
C GLU A 115 22.87 -7.34 2.99
N ASP A 116 23.60 -6.28 2.61
CA ASP A 116 23.84 -5.93 1.20
C ASP A 116 24.69 -6.97 0.42
N ASN A 117 25.36 -7.90 1.10
CA ASN A 117 26.24 -8.91 0.51
C ASN A 117 25.82 -10.36 0.84
N GLY A 118 24.62 -10.55 1.38
CA GLY A 118 24.10 -11.88 1.73
C GLY A 118 23.63 -12.70 0.53
N GLU A 119 23.43 -14.00 0.77
CA GLU A 119 22.81 -14.92 -0.19
C GLU A 119 21.33 -14.58 -0.42
N TRP A 120 20.87 -14.74 -1.67
CA TRP A 120 19.47 -14.55 -2.04
C TRP A 120 18.68 -15.84 -1.79
N TRP A 121 17.63 -15.73 -0.98
CA TRP A 121 16.72 -16.81 -0.65
C TRP A 121 15.40 -16.60 -1.37
N LEU A 122 14.89 -17.65 -2.02
CA LEU A 122 13.61 -17.59 -2.74
C LEU A 122 12.45 -17.43 -1.76
N VAL A 123 11.63 -16.41 -1.97
CA VAL A 123 10.40 -16.15 -1.19
C VAL A 123 9.20 -16.81 -1.86
N ASP A 124 9.00 -16.52 -3.16
CA ASP A 124 7.90 -17.03 -3.96
C ASP A 124 8.29 -16.97 -5.45
N GLU A 125 7.72 -17.85 -6.26
CA GLU A 125 7.94 -17.89 -7.72
C GLU A 125 7.15 -16.79 -8.46
N SER A 126 6.32 -16.02 -7.75
CA SER A 126 5.42 -15.02 -8.32
C SER A 126 5.48 -13.68 -7.56
N LEU A 127 6.03 -12.68 -8.23
CA LEU A 127 6.03 -11.28 -7.79
C LEU A 127 4.63 -10.72 -7.48
N SER A 128 3.60 -11.00 -8.28
CA SER A 128 2.24 -10.51 -8.02
C SER A 128 1.69 -10.98 -6.68
N ARG A 129 1.91 -12.26 -6.32
CA ARG A 129 1.52 -12.81 -5.01
C ARG A 129 2.25 -12.12 -3.86
N PHE A 130 3.56 -11.90 -4.01
CA PHE A 130 4.36 -11.16 -3.03
C PHE A 130 3.85 -9.72 -2.85
N LEU A 131 3.58 -9.01 -3.95
CA LEU A 131 3.09 -7.63 -3.91
C LEU A 131 1.73 -7.50 -3.20
N VAL A 132 0.82 -8.47 -3.38
CA VAL A 132 -0.43 -8.50 -2.62
C VAL A 132 -0.16 -8.61 -1.12
N THR A 133 0.69 -9.54 -0.70
CA THR A 133 1.05 -9.70 0.71
C THR A 133 1.71 -8.45 1.28
N PHE A 134 2.68 -7.88 0.55
CA PHE A 134 3.38 -6.66 0.94
C PHE A 134 2.43 -5.49 1.15
N ILE A 135 1.55 -5.22 0.17
CA ILE A 135 0.64 -4.08 0.26
C ILE A 135 -0.37 -4.26 1.39
N LEU A 136 -0.90 -5.47 1.60
CA LEU A 136 -1.80 -5.74 2.72
C LEU A 136 -1.08 -5.60 4.07
N PHE A 137 0.15 -6.12 4.17
CA PHE A 137 0.99 -5.99 5.36
C PHE A 137 1.24 -4.51 5.69
N ASP A 138 1.77 -3.75 4.74
CA ASP A 138 2.08 -2.33 4.95
C ASP A 138 0.80 -1.50 5.20
N SER A 139 -0.33 -1.88 4.60
CA SER A 139 -1.63 -1.26 4.87
C SER A 139 -2.08 -1.43 6.32
N VAL A 140 -1.87 -2.60 6.92
CA VAL A 140 -2.14 -2.80 8.35
C VAL A 140 -1.20 -1.93 9.18
N CYS A 141 0.11 -1.96 8.89
CA CYS A 141 1.11 -1.16 9.60
C CYS A 141 0.84 0.35 9.48
N GLY A 142 0.30 0.81 8.35
CA GLY A 142 -0.02 2.22 8.10
C GLY A 142 -1.35 2.71 8.67
N CYS A 143 -2.16 1.84 9.26
CA CYS A 143 -3.43 2.25 9.86
C CYS A 143 -3.26 3.26 11.00
N ARG A 144 -4.26 4.13 11.21
CA ARG A 144 -4.26 5.11 12.30
C ARG A 144 -4.37 4.47 13.68
N PHE A 145 -5.11 3.37 13.75
CA PHE A 145 -5.34 2.63 14.98
C PHE A 145 -5.00 1.16 14.78
N HIS A 146 -4.31 0.60 15.76
CA HIS A 146 -3.91 -0.80 15.78
C HIS A 146 -4.42 -1.49 17.03
N ALA A 147 -4.73 -2.77 16.89
CA ALA A 147 -5.02 -3.67 17.99
C ALA A 147 -4.17 -4.94 17.84
N HIS A 148 -3.73 -5.47 18.98
CA HIS A 148 -3.08 -6.78 19.06
C HIS A 148 -3.81 -7.63 20.08
N GLY A 149 -3.90 -8.93 19.85
CA GLY A 149 -4.40 -9.88 20.82
C GLY A 149 -4.81 -11.18 20.14
N GLU A 150 -4.94 -12.25 20.90
CA GLU A 150 -5.31 -13.55 20.33
C GLU A 150 -6.78 -13.60 19.91
N ASN A 151 -7.07 -14.41 18.88
CA ASN A 151 -8.41 -14.73 18.37
C ASN A 151 -9.22 -13.49 17.97
N LEU A 152 -8.60 -12.54 17.25
CA LEU A 152 -9.29 -11.32 16.82
C LEU A 152 -10.51 -11.63 15.95
N ILE A 153 -10.40 -12.54 15.00
CA ILE A 153 -11.49 -12.95 14.11
C ILE A 153 -12.72 -13.35 14.91
N GLU A 154 -12.57 -14.14 15.97
CA GLU A 154 -13.70 -14.55 16.81
C GLU A 154 -14.27 -13.36 17.58
N LYS A 155 -13.41 -12.50 18.16
CA LYS A 155 -13.87 -11.29 18.85
C LYS A 155 -14.65 -10.34 17.95
N PHE A 156 -14.22 -10.19 16.68
CA PHE A 156 -14.95 -9.40 15.69
C PHE A 156 -16.31 -10.03 15.35
N LYS A 157 -16.39 -11.36 15.22
CA LYS A 157 -17.66 -12.08 15.00
C LYS A 157 -18.59 -12.00 16.20
N GLU A 158 -18.07 -12.14 17.43
CA GLU A 158 -18.83 -11.98 18.68
C GLU A 158 -19.39 -10.56 18.83
N ALA A 159 -18.68 -9.55 18.31
CA ALA A 159 -19.16 -8.18 18.19
C ALA A 159 -20.20 -7.97 17.07
N GLY A 160 -20.61 -9.04 16.37
CA GLY A 160 -21.64 -9.02 15.33
C GLY A 160 -21.15 -8.58 13.95
N MET A 161 -19.84 -8.47 13.73
CA MET A 161 -19.29 -8.07 12.43
C MET A 161 -19.15 -9.26 11.47
N HIS A 162 -19.32 -8.99 10.17
CA HIS A 162 -19.04 -9.97 9.14
C HIS A 162 -17.54 -9.98 8.82
N VAL A 163 -16.87 -11.08 9.17
CA VAL A 163 -15.44 -11.29 8.90
C VAL A 163 -15.27 -12.23 7.72
N ALA A 164 -14.66 -11.74 6.64
CA ALA A 164 -14.36 -12.52 5.44
C ALA A 164 -12.85 -12.71 5.24
N PRO A 165 -12.40 -13.88 4.73
CA PRO A 165 -11.02 -14.04 4.29
C PRO A 165 -10.76 -13.10 3.10
N LEU A 166 -9.64 -12.36 3.18
CA LEU A 166 -9.22 -11.43 2.14
C LEU A 166 -8.09 -12.03 1.30
N TRP A 167 -7.05 -12.56 1.94
CA TRP A 167 -5.87 -13.15 1.31
C TRP A 167 -5.26 -14.17 2.25
N LEU A 168 -5.09 -15.42 1.83
CA LEU A 168 -4.64 -16.50 2.71
C LEU A 168 -3.29 -17.06 2.25
N ASN A 169 -2.43 -17.38 3.22
CA ASN A 169 -1.10 -17.96 2.99
C ASN A 169 -0.25 -17.14 1.98
N GLY A 170 -0.31 -15.82 2.11
CA GLY A 170 0.46 -14.90 1.29
C GLY A 170 1.94 -14.96 1.62
N PRO A 171 2.84 -15.05 0.62
CA PRO A 171 4.27 -15.20 0.85
C PRO A 171 4.88 -13.88 1.36
N TYR A 172 5.81 -13.97 2.31
CA TYR A 172 6.59 -12.83 2.79
C TYR A 172 7.95 -13.27 3.34
N THR A 173 8.84 -12.29 3.55
CA THR A 173 10.18 -12.55 4.09
C THR A 173 10.09 -13.12 5.51
N SER A 174 10.99 -14.06 5.84
CA SER A 174 11.15 -14.60 7.20
C SER A 174 12.45 -14.11 7.83
N ALA A 175 12.43 -13.97 9.15
CA ALA A 175 13.60 -13.79 9.99
C ALA A 175 14.04 -15.05 10.72
N ASP A 176 13.76 -16.23 10.17
CA ASP A 176 14.32 -17.45 10.73
C ASP A 176 15.83 -17.50 10.45
N GLU A 177 16.62 -17.72 11.51
CA GLU A 177 18.09 -17.71 11.53
C GLU A 177 18.73 -18.68 10.50
N ASP A 178 17.95 -19.66 10.04
CA ASP A 178 18.40 -20.70 9.11
C ASP A 178 18.21 -20.33 7.63
N GLY A 179 17.62 -19.15 7.32
CA GLY A 179 17.40 -18.63 5.97
C GLY A 179 16.38 -19.41 5.10
N THR A 180 15.94 -20.59 5.55
CA THR A 180 15.11 -21.51 4.76
C THR A 180 13.60 -21.33 4.95
N GLY A 181 13.17 -20.56 5.96
CA GLY A 181 11.77 -20.24 6.18
C GLY A 181 11.35 -19.03 5.33
N HIS A 182 10.14 -19.05 4.78
CA HIS A 182 9.43 -17.83 4.42
C HIS A 182 8.19 -17.75 5.31
N TRP A 183 7.82 -16.56 5.77
CA TRP A 183 6.60 -16.39 6.52
C TRP A 183 5.42 -16.37 5.56
N THR A 184 4.30 -16.92 6.01
CA THR A 184 3.03 -16.70 5.35
C THR A 184 2.15 -15.81 6.21
N PHE A 185 1.44 -14.88 5.57
CA PHE A 185 0.45 -14.04 6.20
C PHE A 185 -0.94 -14.38 5.67
N SER A 186 -1.92 -14.41 6.58
CA SER A 186 -3.33 -14.47 6.23
C SER A 186 -4.00 -13.19 6.69
N PHE A 187 -4.82 -12.62 5.82
CA PHE A 187 -5.54 -11.38 6.01
C PHE A 187 -7.03 -11.62 5.92
N TYR A 188 -7.77 -10.91 6.76
CA TYR A 188 -9.22 -10.93 6.84
C TYR A 188 -9.74 -9.50 6.91
N LEU A 189 -10.96 -9.29 6.40
CA LEU A 189 -11.61 -8.00 6.41
C LEU A 189 -12.91 -8.12 7.21
N ALA A 190 -13.04 -7.33 8.27
CA ALA A 190 -14.29 -7.22 9.03
C ALA A 190 -15.07 -5.98 8.58
N ASP A 191 -16.31 -6.18 8.12
CA ASP A 191 -17.25 -5.16 7.63
C ASP A 191 -16.67 -4.15 6.63
N GLY A 192 -15.60 -4.52 5.93
CA GLY A 192 -14.90 -3.62 4.99
C GLY A 192 -14.04 -2.54 5.66
N LYS A 193 -13.87 -2.54 6.99
CA LYS A 193 -13.27 -1.41 7.72
C LYS A 193 -12.14 -1.77 8.67
N TYR A 194 -11.97 -3.05 8.98
CA TYR A 194 -10.91 -3.55 9.85
C TYR A 194 -10.12 -4.62 9.12
N LEU A 195 -8.82 -4.39 8.96
CA LEU A 195 -7.91 -5.31 8.29
C LEU A 195 -7.15 -6.10 9.34
N ILE A 196 -7.46 -7.39 9.44
CA ILE A 196 -6.90 -8.32 10.42
C ILE A 196 -5.81 -9.14 9.73
N MET A 197 -4.65 -9.27 10.37
CA MET A 197 -3.49 -10.02 9.93
C MET A 197 -3.18 -11.12 10.97
N LYS A 198 -2.94 -12.35 10.51
CA LYS A 198 -2.56 -13.52 11.33
C LYS A 198 -3.50 -13.87 12.51
N ASP A 199 -4.70 -13.30 12.54
CA ASP A 199 -5.66 -13.43 13.66
C ASP A 199 -5.17 -12.84 15.01
N ASP A 200 -4.05 -12.11 14.97
CA ASP A 200 -3.41 -11.56 16.17
C ASP A 200 -3.10 -10.06 16.08
N PHE A 201 -3.18 -9.48 14.89
CA PHE A 201 -2.96 -8.07 14.63
C PHE A 201 -4.07 -7.48 13.77
N CYS A 202 -4.48 -6.24 14.03
CA CYS A 202 -5.50 -5.56 13.25
C CYS A 202 -5.20 -4.07 13.12
N GLY A 203 -5.49 -3.52 11.95
CA GLY A 203 -5.44 -2.09 11.65
C GLY A 203 -6.81 -1.54 11.22
N THR A 204 -7.09 -0.29 11.57
CA THR A 204 -8.24 0.45 11.05
C THR A 204 -7.99 1.95 10.97
N ASN A 205 -8.69 2.61 10.04
CA ASN A 205 -8.69 4.06 9.86
C ASN A 205 -10.01 4.72 10.30
N ILE A 206 -10.97 3.95 10.85
CA ILE A 206 -12.22 4.51 11.39
C ILE A 206 -11.90 5.45 12.56
N ASP A 207 -12.64 6.55 12.67
CA ASP A 207 -12.57 7.43 13.84
C ASP A 207 -13.09 6.74 15.10
N GLU A 208 -12.30 6.82 16.17
CA GLU A 208 -12.67 6.35 17.51
C GLU A 208 -13.14 4.87 17.55
N PRO A 209 -12.35 3.91 17.04
CA PRO A 209 -12.77 2.51 16.91
C PRO A 209 -13.10 1.87 18.27
N TRP A 210 -12.52 2.37 19.37
CA TRP A 210 -12.83 1.95 20.74
C TRP A 210 -14.28 2.23 21.17
N LYS A 211 -15.02 3.12 20.49
CA LYS A 211 -16.45 3.31 20.77
C LYS A 211 -17.29 2.13 20.28
N GLN A 212 -16.87 1.50 19.19
CA GLN A 212 -17.54 0.35 18.60
C GLN A 212 -17.03 -0.96 19.21
N LEU A 213 -15.71 -1.03 19.46
CA LEU A 213 -15.01 -2.24 19.89
C LEU A 213 -14.04 -1.92 21.05
N PRO A 214 -14.55 -1.56 22.25
CA PRO A 214 -13.70 -1.18 23.38
C PRO A 214 -12.80 -2.31 23.90
N ASP A 215 -13.19 -3.57 23.67
CA ASP A 215 -12.43 -4.74 24.10
C ASP A 215 -11.26 -5.08 23.15
N ILE A 216 -11.29 -4.52 21.92
CA ILE A 216 -10.25 -4.73 20.90
C ILE A 216 -9.35 -3.48 20.82
N PHE A 217 -9.94 -2.29 20.78
CA PHE A 217 -9.23 -1.02 20.67
C PHE A 217 -9.28 -0.24 21.98
N GLN A 218 -8.11 0.10 22.52
CA GLN A 218 -8.00 0.90 23.73
C GLN A 218 -7.89 2.39 23.38
N LYS A 219 -8.68 3.23 24.05
CA LYS A 219 -8.67 4.70 23.88
C LYS A 219 -7.33 5.35 24.23
N GLU A 220 -6.58 4.74 25.16
CA GLU A 220 -5.41 5.35 25.79
C GLU A 220 -4.10 5.14 25.02
N ARG A 221 -4.12 4.42 23.89
CA ARG A 221 -2.98 4.46 22.98
C ARG A 221 -3.00 5.79 22.27
N VAL A 222 -2.07 6.67 22.65
CA VAL A 222 -1.74 7.90 21.92
C VAL A 222 -1.73 7.49 20.44
N PRO A 223 -2.56 8.12 19.58
CA PRO A 223 -2.47 7.87 18.16
C PRO A 223 -0.99 7.93 17.80
N SER A 224 -0.48 6.96 17.04
CA SER A 224 0.66 7.26 16.19
C SER A 224 0.28 8.58 15.53
N THR A 225 0.86 9.70 15.98
CA THR A 225 0.43 11.02 15.53
C THR A 225 0.93 11.12 14.11
N LEU A 226 0.19 10.54 13.18
CA LEU A 226 0.15 10.99 11.82
C LEU A 226 -0.14 12.49 11.94
N PRO A 227 0.77 13.37 11.50
CA PRO A 227 0.48 14.78 11.48
C PRO A 227 -0.83 14.96 10.71
N SER A 228 -1.77 15.69 11.31
CA SER A 228 -3.01 16.03 10.64
C SER A 228 -2.67 16.65 9.28
N PRO A 229 -3.34 16.25 8.18
CA PRO A 229 -3.17 16.89 6.88
C PRO A 229 -3.43 18.41 6.94
N ASP A 230 -4.19 18.88 7.94
CA ASP A 230 -4.50 20.31 8.14
C ASP A 230 -3.39 21.10 8.87
N THR A 231 -2.37 20.43 9.38
CA THR A 231 -1.16 21.08 9.86
C THR A 231 -0.03 20.78 8.90
N PHE A 232 -0.03 21.46 7.75
CA PHE A 232 1.21 21.73 7.02
C PHE A 232 1.88 22.95 7.68
N PRO A 233 2.76 22.81 8.70
CA PRO A 233 3.74 23.86 8.85
C PRO A 233 4.54 23.84 7.55
N LEU A 234 4.41 24.91 6.74
CA LEU A 234 5.50 25.30 5.85
C LEU A 234 6.77 25.13 6.68
N PRO A 235 7.76 24.30 6.26
CA PRO A 235 8.90 24.02 7.10
C PRO A 235 9.60 25.35 7.41
N LYS A 236 9.34 25.89 8.61
CA LYS A 236 9.70 27.29 8.92
C LYS A 236 11.21 27.47 9.08
N ASP A 237 11.97 26.39 9.25
CA ASP A 237 13.42 26.46 9.52
C ASP A 237 14.14 25.16 9.15
N TYR A 238 14.26 24.89 7.85
CA TYR A 238 15.36 24.04 7.38
C TYR A 238 16.07 24.85 6.31
N GLY A 239 17.41 24.89 6.32
CA GLY A 239 18.28 25.66 5.42
C GLY A 239 18.17 25.33 3.92
N ILE A 240 16.99 25.00 3.44
CA ILE A 240 16.58 24.79 2.07
C ILE A 240 16.59 26.16 1.37
N PRO A 241 17.39 26.32 0.30
CA PRO A 241 17.46 27.56 -0.46
C PRO A 241 16.05 28.00 -0.94
N PRO A 242 15.73 29.31 -0.94
CA PRO A 242 14.42 29.82 -1.35
C PRO A 242 13.94 29.34 -2.73
N MET A 243 14.88 29.09 -3.66
CA MET A 243 14.58 28.56 -4.99
C MET A 243 14.01 27.13 -4.95
N VAL A 244 14.52 26.29 -4.05
CA VAL A 244 14.01 24.91 -3.87
C VAL A 244 12.63 24.97 -3.19
N GLN A 245 12.45 25.84 -2.20
CA GLN A 245 11.14 26.04 -1.56
C GLN A 245 10.09 26.48 -2.59
N LYS A 246 10.43 27.45 -3.45
CA LYS A 246 9.55 27.93 -4.53
C LYS A 246 9.19 26.80 -5.49
N SER A 247 10.16 25.99 -5.93
CA SER A 247 9.91 24.84 -6.82
C SER A 247 8.95 23.82 -6.19
N ILE A 248 9.14 23.50 -4.89
CA ILE A 248 8.24 22.63 -4.14
C ILE A 248 6.83 23.21 -4.10
N LEU A 249 6.68 24.51 -3.81
CA LEU A 249 5.37 25.17 -3.75
C LEU A 249 4.69 25.24 -5.13
N GLU A 250 5.42 25.58 -6.19
CA GLU A 250 4.89 25.58 -7.56
C GLU A 250 4.44 24.18 -7.98
N ARG A 251 5.20 23.14 -7.62
CA ARG A 251 4.78 21.75 -7.81
C ARG A 251 3.50 21.44 -7.03
N LYS A 252 3.42 21.84 -5.75
CA LYS A 252 2.21 21.65 -4.93
C LYS A 252 0.99 22.38 -5.47
N ILE A 253 1.15 23.58 -6.02
CA ILE A 253 0.07 24.31 -6.70
C ILE A 253 -0.44 23.50 -7.88
N ARG A 254 0.44 23.03 -8.77
CA ARG A 254 0.04 22.18 -9.90
C ARG A 254 -0.68 20.92 -9.44
N GLU A 255 -0.17 20.24 -8.41
CA GLU A 255 -0.82 19.06 -7.81
C GLU A 255 -2.25 19.37 -7.33
N HIS A 256 -2.49 20.54 -6.71
CA HIS A 256 -3.83 20.94 -6.25
C HIS A 256 -4.76 21.34 -7.41
N GLU A 257 -4.24 21.99 -8.45
CA GLU A 257 -5.03 22.35 -9.64
C GLU A 257 -5.45 21.11 -10.43
N GLU A 258 -4.54 20.16 -10.62
CA GLU A 258 -4.82 18.85 -11.22
C GLU A 258 -5.84 18.06 -10.37
N GLN A 259 -5.72 18.13 -9.04
CA GLN A 259 -6.68 17.55 -8.11
C GLN A 259 -8.10 18.10 -8.29
N ALA A 260 -8.23 19.42 -8.34
CA ALA A 260 -9.52 20.06 -8.52
C ALA A 260 -10.17 19.65 -9.86
N LYS A 261 -9.38 19.57 -10.93
CA LYS A 261 -9.84 19.16 -12.26
C LYS A 261 -10.38 17.73 -12.25
N TYR A 262 -9.62 16.78 -11.70
CA TYR A 262 -10.06 15.39 -11.64
C TYR A 262 -11.37 15.21 -10.84
N HIS A 263 -11.48 15.80 -9.66
CA HIS A 263 -12.70 15.69 -8.85
C HIS A 263 -13.92 16.27 -9.58
N SER A 264 -13.72 17.35 -10.35
CA SER A 264 -14.76 17.89 -11.22
C SER A 264 -15.22 16.87 -12.27
N GLU A 265 -14.28 16.25 -13.00
CA GLU A 265 -14.57 15.24 -14.02
C GLU A 265 -15.25 13.98 -13.44
N ARG A 266 -14.80 13.50 -12.27
CA ARG A 266 -15.42 12.36 -11.58
C ARG A 266 -16.84 12.69 -11.12
N GLY A 267 -17.05 13.89 -10.59
CA GLY A 267 -18.38 14.39 -10.24
C GLY A 267 -19.32 14.41 -11.45
N GLU A 268 -18.84 14.79 -12.62
CA GLU A 268 -19.61 14.71 -13.86
C GLU A 268 -19.96 13.27 -14.26
N ARG A 269 -19.04 12.31 -14.10
CA ARG A 269 -19.33 10.90 -14.34
C ARG A 269 -20.46 10.39 -13.44
N TYR A 270 -20.41 10.68 -12.14
CA TYR A 270 -21.48 10.29 -11.21
C TYR A 270 -22.82 10.94 -11.56
N ARG A 271 -22.83 12.22 -11.95
CA ARG A 271 -24.07 12.88 -12.43
C ARG A 271 -24.67 12.15 -13.64
N LYS A 272 -23.84 11.68 -14.58
CA LYS A 272 -24.30 10.88 -15.73
C LYS A 272 -24.89 9.54 -15.31
N VAL A 273 -24.28 8.85 -14.33
CA VAL A 273 -24.82 7.60 -13.79
C VAL A 273 -26.18 7.84 -13.13
N ILE A 274 -26.31 8.87 -12.29
CA ILE A 274 -27.57 9.23 -11.63
C ILE A 274 -28.66 9.56 -12.68
N GLN A 275 -28.33 10.34 -13.72
CA GLN A 275 -29.27 10.63 -14.80
C GLN A 275 -29.78 9.36 -15.50
N LYS A 276 -28.89 8.39 -15.74
CA LYS A 276 -29.26 7.11 -16.35
C LYS A 276 -30.14 6.26 -15.43
N LEU A 277 -29.87 6.25 -14.13
CA LEU A 277 -30.71 5.56 -13.14
C LEU A 277 -32.12 6.16 -13.08
N ASN A 278 -32.22 7.48 -13.03
CA ASN A 278 -33.51 8.18 -13.01
C ASN A 278 -34.34 7.93 -14.29
N GLN A 279 -33.70 7.79 -15.45
CA GLN A 279 -34.38 7.43 -16.70
C GLN A 279 -34.97 6.02 -16.63
N LEU A 280 -34.20 5.06 -16.11
CA LEU A 280 -34.67 3.68 -15.95
C LEU A 280 -35.83 3.55 -14.96
N GLU A 281 -35.87 4.40 -13.93
CA GLU A 281 -37.00 4.47 -12.99
C GLU A 281 -38.26 5.09 -13.63
N ALA A 282 -38.10 6.07 -14.52
CA ALA A 282 -39.22 6.72 -15.20
C ALA A 282 -39.86 5.83 -16.30
N ASP A 283 -39.11 4.87 -16.82
CA ASP A 283 -39.57 3.92 -17.84
C ASP A 283 -40.27 2.67 -17.25
N GLN A 284 -40.39 2.57 -15.92
CA GLN A 284 -41.08 1.50 -15.19
C GLN A 284 -42.48 1.92 -14.74
#